data_AF-A0ABD1BM97-F1
#
_entry.id   AF-A0ABD1BM97-F1
#
_cell.length_a   1.000
_cell.length_b   1.000
_cell.length_c   1.000
_cell.angle_alpha   90.00
_cell.angle_beta   90.00
_cell.angle_gamma   90.00
#
_symmetry.space_group_name_H-M   'P 1'
#
loop_
_entity.id
_entity.type
_entity.pdbx_description
1 polymer ?
#
loop_
_entity_poly.entity_id
_entity_poly.type
_entity_poly.pdbx_seq_one_letter_code
_entity_poly.pdbx_strand_id
1 'polypeptide(L)'
;MNLVVPIILGHSRGGDVVLLYASKYGDKIRNVINISGRFDLKKGIRLGDGYMEKVKQQGFIDAKEGKSWYRVTEESLMDRLNTDMHEACLKIDKEVKVLTIHGSDDKVVPLEDAKEFAKIIPNHKLEIVQGANHGYNKHQSQLVSTVMEFIKTVIVKNKN
;
A
#
# COMPACT_ATOMS: atom_id res chain seq x y z
N MET A 1 -24.59 7.13 -16.01
CA MET A 1 -24.23 7.46 -14.61
C MET A 1 -22.73 7.60 -14.53
N ASN A 2 -22.20 8.78 -14.19
CA ASN A 2 -20.78 8.91 -13.84
C ASN A 2 -20.62 8.45 -12.39
N LEU A 3 -20.05 7.26 -12.19
CA LEU A 3 -19.71 6.79 -10.85
C LEU A 3 -18.53 7.62 -10.33
N VAL A 4 -18.79 8.42 -9.31
CA VAL A 4 -17.73 9.14 -8.58
C VAL A 4 -17.17 8.19 -7.54
N VAL A 5 -15.88 7.87 -7.64
CA VAL A 5 -15.18 7.06 -6.63
C VAL A 5 -14.67 7.99 -5.54
N PRO A 6 -15.23 7.97 -4.32
CA PRO A 6 -14.87 8.93 -3.30
C PRO A 6 -13.51 8.62 -2.67
N ILE A 7 -13.21 7.33 -2.48
CA ILE A 7 -12.05 6.82 -1.74
C ILE A 7 -11.60 5.51 -2.38
N ILE A 8 -10.30 5.29 -2.47
CA ILE A 8 -9.70 3.98 -2.73
C ILE A 8 -8.87 3.54 -1.52
N LEU A 9 -8.94 2.25 -1.20
CA LEU A 9 -8.24 1.67 -0.05
C LEU A 9 -7.52 0.40 -0.50
N GLY A 10 -6.29 0.23 -0.03
CA GLY A 10 -5.49 -0.96 -0.30
C GLY A 10 -4.69 -1.39 0.92
N HIS A 11 -4.56 -2.71 1.11
CA HIS A 11 -3.76 -3.31 2.18
C HIS A 11 -2.55 -4.05 1.61
N SER A 12 -1.41 -3.97 2.30
CA SER A 12 -0.16 -4.60 1.91
C SER A 12 0.23 -4.19 0.49
N ARG A 13 0.44 -5.14 -0.43
CA ARG A 13 0.64 -4.83 -1.86
C ARG A 13 -0.46 -3.95 -2.47
N GLY A 14 -1.69 -4.07 -2.00
CA GLY A 14 -2.79 -3.19 -2.41
C GLY A 14 -2.57 -1.73 -1.98
N GLY A 15 -1.88 -1.50 -0.84
CA GLY A 15 -1.47 -0.19 -0.37
C GLY A 15 -0.54 0.51 -1.35
N ASP A 16 0.44 -0.23 -1.89
CA ASP A 16 1.33 0.27 -2.95
C ASP A 16 0.55 0.64 -4.20
N VAL A 17 -0.37 -0.23 -4.61
CA VAL A 17 -1.20 -0.04 -5.82
C VAL A 17 -2.06 1.22 -5.73
N VAL A 18 -2.70 1.50 -4.59
CA VAL A 18 -3.53 2.71 -4.47
C VAL A 18 -2.71 3.99 -4.48
N LEU A 19 -1.48 3.97 -3.96
CA LEU A 19 -0.55 5.11 -4.08
C LEU A 19 -0.06 5.30 -5.51
N LEU A 20 0.29 4.23 -6.22
CA LEU A 20 0.65 4.26 -7.64
C LEU A 20 -0.53 4.71 -8.53
N TYR A 21 -1.75 4.36 -8.15
CA TYR A 21 -2.94 4.83 -8.84
C TYR A 21 -3.11 6.34 -8.63
N ALA A 22 -2.99 6.81 -7.38
CA ALA A 22 -3.11 8.22 -7.05
C ALA A 22 -2.06 9.11 -7.72
N SER A 23 -0.84 8.60 -7.92
CA SER A 23 0.23 9.33 -8.61
C SER A 23 -0.01 9.49 -10.12
N LYS A 24 -0.85 8.64 -10.71
CA LYS A 24 -1.19 8.65 -12.15
C LYS A 24 -2.54 9.31 -12.44
N TYR A 25 -3.47 9.21 -11.50
CA TYR A 25 -4.88 9.56 -11.69
C TYR A 25 -5.44 10.41 -10.55
N GLY A 26 -4.63 11.28 -9.95
CA GLY A 26 -5.01 12.16 -8.84
C GLY A 26 -6.13 13.16 -9.19
N ASP A 27 -6.39 13.38 -10.49
CA ASP A 27 -7.54 14.13 -10.98
C ASP A 27 -8.88 13.38 -10.76
N LYS A 28 -8.83 12.04 -10.73
CA LYS A 28 -10.00 11.15 -10.61
C LYS A 28 -10.25 10.65 -9.19
N ILE A 29 -9.26 10.71 -8.31
CA ILE A 29 -9.39 10.28 -6.92
C ILE A 29 -8.80 11.32 -5.98
N ARG A 30 -9.55 11.68 -4.92
CA ARG A 30 -9.12 12.72 -3.97
C ARG A 30 -8.73 12.19 -2.60
N ASN A 31 -8.96 10.90 -2.34
CA ASN A 31 -8.79 10.32 -1.02
C ASN A 31 -8.31 8.88 -1.14
N VAL A 32 -7.21 8.57 -0.46
CA VAL A 32 -6.50 7.29 -0.55
C VAL A 32 -6.22 6.78 0.85
N ILE A 33 -6.43 5.48 1.06
CA ILE A 33 -6.06 4.81 2.31
C ILE A 33 -5.06 3.70 1.97
N ASN A 34 -3.82 3.89 2.40
CA ASN A 34 -2.73 2.91 2.34
C ASN A 34 -2.63 2.20 3.69
N ILE A 35 -2.87 0.89 3.75
CA ILE A 35 -2.72 0.11 4.98
C ILE A 35 -1.52 -0.82 4.83
N SER A 36 -0.48 -0.64 5.64
CA SER A 36 0.72 -1.48 5.64
C SER A 36 1.42 -1.64 4.27
N GLY A 37 1.38 -0.62 3.41
CA GLY A 37 2.13 -0.59 2.14
C GLY A 37 3.64 -0.55 2.36
N ARG A 38 4.40 -1.02 1.38
CA ARG A 38 5.87 -1.12 1.38
C ARG A 38 6.47 -0.02 0.50
N PHE A 39 7.38 0.74 1.10
CA PHE A 39 8.06 1.85 0.42
C PHE A 39 9.16 1.35 -0.51
N ASP A 40 10.01 0.46 -0.02
CA ASP A 40 11.09 -0.13 -0.82
C ASP A 40 10.68 -1.51 -1.34
N LEU A 41 10.20 -1.54 -2.59
CA LEU A 41 9.68 -2.77 -3.22
C LEU A 41 10.77 -3.78 -3.59
N LYS A 42 12.04 -3.37 -3.59
CA LYS A 42 13.18 -4.28 -3.76
C LYS A 42 13.41 -5.14 -2.52
N LYS A 43 12.88 -4.72 -1.36
CA LYS A 43 12.94 -5.46 -0.10
C LYS A 43 11.74 -6.38 0.09
N GLY A 44 11.90 -7.32 1.04
CA GLY A 44 10.83 -8.20 1.49
C GLY A 44 10.40 -9.27 0.48
N ILE A 45 11.27 -9.61 -0.49
CA ILE A 45 11.01 -10.67 -1.46
C ILE A 45 11.18 -12.03 -0.77
N ARG A 46 10.10 -12.82 -0.75
CA ARG A 46 10.02 -14.12 -0.06
C ARG A 46 9.85 -15.26 -1.06
N LEU A 47 10.74 -15.35 -2.03
CA LEU A 47 10.72 -16.34 -3.11
C LEU A 47 11.80 -17.44 -2.97
N GLY A 48 12.55 -17.40 -1.87
CA GLY A 48 13.66 -18.32 -1.59
C GLY A 48 14.94 -17.98 -2.35
N ASP A 49 16.00 -18.72 -2.06
CA ASP A 49 17.32 -18.47 -2.64
C ASP A 49 17.36 -18.79 -4.14
N GLY A 50 18.15 -17.99 -4.87
CA GLY A 50 18.30 -18.11 -6.32
C GLY A 50 17.02 -17.81 -7.11
N TYR A 51 16.03 -17.14 -6.51
CA TYR A 51 14.74 -16.88 -7.19
C TYR A 51 14.93 -16.12 -8.51
N MET A 52 15.91 -15.23 -8.60
CA MET A 52 16.22 -14.50 -9.83
C MET A 52 16.75 -15.38 -10.96
N GLU A 53 17.52 -16.42 -10.64
CA GLU A 53 18.02 -17.35 -11.67
C GLU A 53 16.89 -18.27 -12.12
N LYS A 54 16.11 -18.79 -11.17
CA LYS A 54 14.95 -19.65 -11.46
C LYS A 54 13.93 -18.94 -12.35
N VAL A 55 13.57 -17.70 -12.01
CA VAL A 55 12.57 -16.94 -12.77
C VAL A 55 13.06 -16.62 -14.19
N LYS A 56 14.35 -16.30 -14.36
CA LYS A 56 14.94 -16.04 -15.69
C LYS A 56 15.03 -17.28 -16.57
N GLN A 57 15.27 -18.45 -15.96
CA GLN A 57 15.36 -19.71 -16.69
C GLN A 57 13.97 -20.26 -17.07
N GLN A 58 12.98 -20.12 -16.19
CA GLN A 58 11.67 -20.75 -16.32
C GLN A 58 10.55 -19.77 -16.76
N GLY A 59 10.82 -18.47 -16.76
CA GLY A 59 9.84 -17.40 -16.96
C GLY A 59 8.94 -17.14 -15.75
N PHE A 60 8.98 -17.99 -14.72
CA PHE A 60 8.19 -17.85 -13.49
C PHE A 60 8.81 -18.61 -12.31
N ILE A 61 8.28 -18.36 -11.11
CA ILE A 61 8.48 -19.19 -9.92
C ILE A 61 7.14 -19.37 -9.19
N ASP A 62 6.86 -20.60 -8.78
CA ASP A 62 5.70 -20.89 -7.93
C ASP A 62 6.07 -20.66 -6.45
N ALA A 63 5.25 -19.90 -5.75
CA ALA A 63 5.44 -19.50 -4.38
C ALA A 63 4.22 -19.84 -3.52
N LYS A 64 4.44 -19.94 -2.21
CA LYS A 64 3.42 -20.28 -1.24
C LYS A 64 3.35 -19.24 -0.13
N GLU A 65 2.14 -18.79 0.18
CA GLU A 65 1.87 -17.96 1.36
C GLU A 65 0.72 -18.58 2.15
N GLY A 66 1.00 -19.02 3.38
CA GLY A 66 0.05 -19.78 4.17
C GLY A 66 -0.40 -21.05 3.47
N LYS A 67 -1.69 -21.15 3.16
CA LYS A 67 -2.30 -22.29 2.45
C LYS A 67 -2.43 -22.07 0.94
N SER A 68 -2.09 -20.88 0.44
CA SER A 68 -2.30 -20.49 -0.94
C SER A 68 -1.01 -20.65 -1.75
N TRP A 69 -1.17 -21.12 -2.99
CA TRP A 69 -0.11 -21.17 -4.00
C TRP A 69 -0.37 -20.10 -5.06
N TYR A 70 0.67 -19.46 -5.53
CA TYR A 70 0.59 -18.48 -6.61
C TYR A 70 1.86 -18.52 -7.46
N ARG A 71 1.73 -18.06 -8.70
CA ARG A 71 2.82 -17.95 -9.65
C ARG A 71 3.29 -16.52 -9.76
N VAL A 72 4.59 -16.30 -9.67
CA VAL A 72 5.23 -15.00 -9.93
C VAL A 72 5.97 -15.11 -11.25
N THR A 73 5.51 -14.38 -12.27
CA THR A 73 6.19 -14.31 -13.56
C THR A 73 7.40 -13.39 -13.48
N GLU A 74 8.38 -13.59 -14.37
CA GLU A 74 9.52 -12.69 -14.52
C GLU A 74 9.07 -11.24 -14.71
N GLU A 75 8.10 -11.01 -15.60
CA GLU A 75 7.51 -9.69 -15.85
C GLU A 75 6.99 -9.06 -14.55
N SER A 76 6.15 -9.77 -13.79
CA SER A 76 5.55 -9.24 -12.55
C SER A 76 6.58 -8.93 -11.46
N LEU A 77 7.68 -9.70 -11.44
CA LEU A 77 8.78 -9.50 -10.51
C LEU A 77 9.64 -8.31 -10.92
N MET A 78 9.97 -8.19 -12.21
CA MET A 78 10.72 -7.06 -12.74
C MET A 78 9.93 -5.76 -12.59
N ASP A 79 8.61 -5.77 -12.84
CA ASP A 79 7.72 -4.64 -12.58
C ASP A 79 7.81 -4.18 -11.11
N ARG A 80 7.74 -5.12 -10.17
CA ARG A 80 7.90 -4.83 -8.74
C ARG A 80 9.27 -4.20 -8.46
N LEU A 81 10.35 -4.80 -8.97
CA LEU A 81 11.72 -4.37 -8.70
C LEU A 81 12.06 -3.00 -9.30
N ASN A 82 11.45 -2.67 -10.44
CA ASN A 82 11.64 -1.42 -11.17
C ASN A 82 10.68 -0.30 -10.71
N THR A 83 9.67 -0.62 -9.90
CA THR A 83 8.74 0.38 -9.38
C THR A 83 9.40 1.21 -8.28
N ASP A 84 9.54 2.50 -8.55
CA ASP A 84 10.03 3.50 -7.59
C ASP A 84 8.86 4.18 -6.87
N MET A 85 8.61 3.77 -5.62
CA MET A 85 7.55 4.36 -4.80
C MET A 85 7.88 5.78 -4.34
N HIS A 86 9.15 6.14 -4.20
CA HIS A 86 9.54 7.50 -3.84
C HIS A 86 9.11 8.47 -4.96
N GLU A 87 9.50 8.17 -6.19
CA GLU A 87 9.12 8.96 -7.36
C GLU A 87 7.61 8.97 -7.61
N ALA A 88 6.93 7.85 -7.37
CA ALA A 88 5.48 7.81 -7.46
C ALA A 88 4.81 8.72 -6.43
N CYS A 89 5.26 8.68 -5.18
CA CYS A 89 4.65 9.45 -4.10
C CYS A 89 4.88 10.97 -4.25
N LEU A 90 6.04 11.39 -4.79
CA LEU A 90 6.28 12.81 -5.12
C LEU A 90 5.32 13.35 -6.20
N LYS A 91 4.79 12.48 -7.06
CA LYS A 91 3.84 12.84 -8.12
C LYS A 91 2.39 12.87 -7.65
N ILE A 92 2.09 12.47 -6.41
CA ILE A 92 0.75 12.55 -5.86
C ILE A 92 0.35 14.02 -5.74
N ASP A 93 -0.77 14.38 -6.37
CA ASP A 93 -1.31 15.73 -6.34
C ASP A 93 -1.57 16.18 -4.89
N LYS A 94 -1.19 17.41 -4.56
CA LYS A 94 -1.31 17.99 -3.21
C LYS A 94 -2.75 18.03 -2.68
N GLU A 95 -3.74 18.01 -3.55
CA GLU A 95 -5.17 17.97 -3.19
C GLU A 95 -5.65 16.54 -2.85
N VAL A 96 -4.84 15.51 -3.15
CA VAL A 96 -5.13 14.12 -2.78
C VAL A 96 -4.76 13.91 -1.31
N LYS A 97 -5.75 13.59 -0.49
CA LYS A 97 -5.54 13.23 0.91
C LYS A 97 -5.15 11.77 1.02
N VAL A 98 -4.02 11.49 1.65
CA VAL A 98 -3.53 10.14 1.88
C VAL A 98 -3.53 9.84 3.38
N LEU A 99 -4.21 8.78 3.78
CA LEU A 99 -4.06 8.17 5.10
C LEU A 99 -3.20 6.92 4.98
N THR A 100 -2.08 6.87 5.70
CA THR A 100 -1.36 5.62 5.94
C THR A 100 -1.70 5.09 7.33
N ILE A 101 -2.11 3.83 7.43
CA ILE A 101 -2.28 3.12 8.71
C ILE A 101 -1.25 2.01 8.77
N HIS A 102 -0.49 1.92 9.86
CA HIS A 102 0.56 0.90 10.02
C HIS A 102 0.58 0.32 11.43
N GLY A 103 0.79 -0.99 11.55
CA GLY A 103 0.95 -1.64 12.86
C GLY A 103 2.39 -1.53 13.37
N SER A 104 2.60 -1.17 14.64
CA SER A 104 3.96 -1.05 15.19
C SER A 104 4.73 -2.37 15.23
N ASP A 105 4.01 -3.49 15.31
CA ASP A 105 4.55 -4.84 15.45
C ASP A 105 4.47 -5.61 14.13
N ASP A 106 4.27 -4.91 13.02
CA ASP A 106 4.31 -5.47 11.68
C ASP A 106 5.70 -6.04 11.37
N LYS A 107 5.78 -7.38 11.26
CA LYS A 107 7.02 -8.10 10.91
C LYS A 107 7.14 -8.39 9.41
N VAL A 108 6.13 -8.04 8.62
CA VAL A 108 6.08 -8.28 7.17
C VAL A 108 6.54 -7.04 6.41
N VAL A 109 6.09 -5.86 6.85
CA VAL A 109 6.50 -4.56 6.31
C VAL A 109 6.94 -3.67 7.48
N PRO A 110 8.24 -3.25 7.52
CA PRO A 110 8.75 -2.40 8.58
C PRO A 110 7.93 -1.11 8.74
N LEU A 111 7.78 -0.65 9.98
CA LEU A 111 7.11 0.61 10.29
C LEU A 111 7.78 1.81 9.61
N GLU A 112 9.08 1.72 9.37
CA GLU A 112 9.89 2.74 8.71
C GLU A 112 9.35 3.09 7.32
N ASP A 113 8.81 2.11 6.57
CA ASP A 113 8.23 2.34 5.25
C ASP A 113 7.04 3.31 5.33
N ALA A 114 6.18 3.18 6.35
CA ALA A 114 5.08 4.12 6.59
C ALA A 114 5.57 5.53 6.95
N LYS A 115 6.70 5.63 7.67
CA LYS A 115 7.34 6.92 7.97
C LYS A 115 7.91 7.56 6.70
N GLU A 116 8.48 6.78 5.78
CA GLU A 116 8.97 7.31 4.50
C GLU A 116 7.84 7.88 3.64
N PHE A 117 6.70 7.20 3.53
CA PHE A 117 5.51 7.75 2.87
C PHE A 117 5.09 9.09 3.48
N ALA A 118 5.05 9.18 4.81
CA ALA A 118 4.62 10.38 5.52
C ALA A 118 5.54 11.59 5.32
N LYS A 119 6.83 11.36 5.04
CA LYS A 119 7.79 12.44 4.78
C LYS A 119 7.60 13.11 3.42
N ILE A 120 7.19 12.34 2.41
CA ILE A 120 7.23 12.80 1.01
C ILE A 120 5.87 13.08 0.38
N ILE A 121 4.79 12.50 0.90
CA ILE A 121 3.44 12.72 0.36
C ILE A 121 2.91 14.07 0.90
N PRO A 122 2.53 15.04 0.03
CA PRO A 122 2.25 16.41 0.47
C PRO A 122 1.08 16.58 1.46
N ASN A 123 0.02 15.79 1.29
CA ASN A 123 -1.19 15.86 2.10
C ASN A 123 -1.45 14.50 2.74
N HIS A 124 -0.65 14.22 3.77
CA HIS A 124 -0.55 12.91 4.38
C HIS A 124 -0.92 12.93 5.86
N LYS A 125 -1.55 11.84 6.30
CA LYS A 125 -1.73 11.51 7.72
C LYS A 125 -1.20 10.10 7.96
N LEU A 126 -0.34 9.95 8.97
CA LEU A 126 0.13 8.66 9.45
C LEU A 126 -0.56 8.28 10.75
N GLU A 127 -1.17 7.10 10.80
CA GLU A 127 -1.76 6.50 11.98
C GLU A 127 -1.03 5.20 12.34
N ILE A 128 -0.44 5.16 13.53
CA ILE A 128 0.29 3.99 14.03
C ILE A 128 -0.60 3.26 15.03
N VAL A 129 -0.97 2.02 14.70
CA VAL A 129 -1.71 1.13 15.60
C VAL A 129 -0.71 0.36 16.46
N GLN A 130 -0.54 0.83 17.70
CA GLN A 130 0.40 0.23 18.65
C GLN A 130 0.05 -1.25 18.91
N GLY A 131 1.05 -2.12 18.88
CA GLY A 131 0.92 -3.57 19.07
C GLY A 131 0.31 -4.33 17.88
N ALA A 132 -0.12 -3.65 16.81
CA ALA A 132 -0.73 -4.34 15.67
C ALA A 132 0.31 -5.01 14.77
N ASN A 133 -0.01 -6.24 14.34
CA ASN A 133 0.73 -6.96 13.32
C ASN A 133 0.22 -6.62 11.91
N HIS A 134 0.86 -7.16 10.87
CA HIS A 134 0.50 -6.90 9.47
C HIS A 134 -0.97 -7.14 9.11
N GLY A 135 -1.59 -8.16 9.71
CA GLY A 135 -2.99 -8.53 9.48
C GLY A 135 -3.98 -7.89 10.46
N TYR A 136 -3.50 -7.07 11.41
CA TYR A 136 -4.31 -6.45 12.46
C TYR A 136 -5.17 -7.44 13.25
N ASN A 137 -4.74 -8.70 13.43
CA ASN A 137 -5.58 -9.80 13.92
C ASN A 137 -6.25 -9.52 15.28
N LYS A 138 -5.56 -8.78 16.16
CA LYS A 138 -6.07 -8.36 17.49
C LYS A 138 -6.53 -6.90 17.56
N HIS A 139 -6.47 -6.18 16.44
CA HIS A 139 -6.69 -4.73 16.35
C HIS A 139 -7.66 -4.35 15.21
N GLN A 140 -8.46 -5.30 14.72
CA GLN A 140 -9.38 -5.06 13.59
C GLN A 140 -10.37 -3.94 13.89
N SER A 141 -10.94 -3.90 15.10
CA SER A 141 -11.88 -2.84 15.49
C SER A 141 -11.23 -1.46 15.46
N GLN A 142 -9.98 -1.33 15.90
CA GLN A 142 -9.24 -0.07 15.85
C GLN A 142 -8.90 0.34 14.42
N LEU A 143 -8.47 -0.62 13.58
CA LEU A 143 -8.26 -0.39 12.14
C LEU A 143 -9.54 0.15 11.48
N VAL A 144 -10.68 -0.53 11.71
CA VAL A 144 -11.98 -0.12 11.16
C VAL A 144 -12.38 1.26 11.66
N SER A 145 -12.24 1.55 12.96
CA SER A 145 -12.55 2.89 13.50
C SER A 145 -11.74 3.97 12.79
N THR A 146 -10.43 3.77 12.67
CA THR A 146 -9.51 4.72 12.03
C THR A 146 -9.89 4.98 10.57
N VAL A 147 -10.20 3.92 9.83
CA VAL A 147 -10.68 4.02 8.43
C VAL A 147 -12.00 4.80 8.37
N MET A 148 -12.97 4.45 9.22
CA MET A 148 -14.30 5.08 9.22
C MET A 148 -14.26 6.55 9.63
N GLU A 149 -13.38 6.93 10.55
CA GLU A 149 -13.14 8.33 10.93
C GLU A 149 -12.65 9.12 9.73
N PHE A 150 -11.66 8.62 8.99
CA PHE A 150 -11.18 9.27 7.78
C PHE A 150 -12.28 9.39 6.72
N ILE A 151 -13.02 8.32 6.45
CA ILE A 151 -14.16 8.32 5.52
C ILE A 151 -15.17 9.42 5.89
N LYS A 152 -15.52 9.54 7.18
CA LYS A 152 -16.45 10.59 7.67
C LYS A 152 -15.90 11.99 7.41
N THR A 153 -14.60 12.24 7.64
CA THR A 153 -14.01 13.57 7.36
C THR A 153 -14.08 13.96 5.89
N VAL A 154 -14.06 12.99 4.98
CA VAL A 154 -14.15 13.20 3.54
C VAL A 154 -15.59 13.43 3.10
N ILE A 155 -16.52 12.57 3.52
CA ILE A 155 -17.93 12.62 3.07
C ILE A 155 -18.64 13.86 3.62
N VAL A 156 -18.36 14.26 4.86
CA VAL A 156 -19.00 15.44 5.47
C VAL A 156 -18.53 16.74 4.79
N LYS A 157 -17.27 16.81 4.35
CA LYS A 157 -16.73 18.00 3.65
C LYS A 157 -17.27 18.19 2.23
N ASN A 158 -17.79 17.15 1.59
CA ASN A 158 -18.36 17.23 0.24
C ASN A 158 -19.86 17.62 0.23
N LYS A 159 -20.47 17.85 1.40
CA LYS A 159 -21.88 18.27 1.54
C LYS A 159 -22.07 19.76 1.83
N ASN A 160 -20.97 20.51 1.98
CA ASN A 160 -20.95 21.96 2.15
C ASN A 160 -20.31 22.61 0.92
#